data_AF-A0A7Y2EMG3-F1
#
_entry.id   AF-A0A7Y2EMG3-F1
#
_cell.length_a   1.000
_cell.length_b   1.000
_cell.length_c   1.000
_cell.angle_alpha   90.00
_cell.angle_beta   90.00
_cell.angle_gamma   90.00
#
_symmetry.space_group_name_H-M   'P 1'
#
loop_
_entity.id
_entity.type
_entity.pdbx_description
1 polymer ?
#
loop_
_entity_poly.entity_id
_entity_poly.type
_entity_poly.pdbx_seq_one_letter_code
_entity_poly.pdbx_strand_id
1 'polypeptide(L)'
;GLDISKVATGEVWYGQNALDEGLIDELQTSDAFLQERMNDWDVFEVKYVQRKNWQEKLGLAAEGAIERALLKVWQRGQDRNNY
;
A
#
# COMPACT_ATOMS: atom_id res chain seq x y z
N GLY A 1 -8.67 -24.57 -26.71
CA GLY A 1 -9.11 -23.28 -27.27
C GLY A 1 -10.43 -22.93 -26.63
N LEU A 2 -10.61 -21.67 -26.25
CA LEU A 2 -11.80 -21.19 -25.52
C LEU A 2 -13.07 -21.30 -26.38
N ASP A 3 -14.14 -21.88 -25.82
CA ASP A 3 -15.46 -21.92 -26.46
C ASP A 3 -16.19 -20.59 -26.23
N ILE A 4 -16.05 -19.67 -27.18
CA ILE A 4 -16.63 -18.32 -27.11
C ILE A 4 -18.16 -18.36 -27.05
N SER A 5 -18.80 -19.29 -27.77
CA SER A 5 -20.27 -19.37 -27.80
C SER A 5 -20.83 -19.78 -26.45
N LYS A 6 -20.10 -20.61 -25.69
CA LYS A 6 -20.47 -21.03 -24.34
C LYS A 6 -20.36 -19.90 -23.31
N VAL A 7 -19.34 -19.04 -23.42
CA VAL A 7 -19.00 -18.06 -22.36
C VAL A 7 -19.53 -16.64 -22.61
N ALA A 8 -19.87 -16.30 -23.87
CA ALA A 8 -20.34 -14.96 -24.26
C ALA A 8 -21.85 -14.74 -24.02
N THR A 9 -22.37 -15.20 -22.88
CA THR A 9 -23.79 -15.15 -22.50
C THR A 9 -24.17 -13.88 -21.73
N GLY A 10 -23.17 -13.13 -21.24
CA GLY A 10 -23.36 -11.97 -20.37
C GLY A 10 -23.51 -12.30 -18.89
N GLU A 11 -23.31 -13.56 -18.49
CA GLU A 11 -23.32 -13.99 -17.10
C GLU A 11 -22.02 -13.62 -16.36
N VAL A 12 -22.09 -13.65 -15.03
CA VAL A 12 -20.92 -13.44 -14.17
C VAL A 12 -20.23 -14.77 -13.92
N TRP A 13 -18.93 -14.83 -14.24
CA TRP A 13 -18.09 -15.99 -13.98
C TRP A 13 -17.33 -15.81 -12.67
N TYR A 14 -17.56 -16.71 -11.70
CA TYR A 14 -16.73 -16.77 -10.49
C TYR A 14 -15.36 -17.37 -10.81
N GLY A 15 -14.33 -17.00 -10.04
CA GLY A 15 -12.93 -17.31 -10.35
C GLY A 15 -12.64 -18.78 -10.67
N GLN A 16 -13.21 -19.73 -9.91
CA GLN A 16 -13.04 -21.15 -10.19
C GLN A 16 -13.68 -21.55 -11.51
N ASN A 17 -14.93 -21.13 -11.76
CA ASN A 17 -15.63 -21.41 -13.02
C ASN A 17 -14.91 -20.77 -14.22
N ALA A 18 -14.40 -19.55 -14.05
CA ALA A 18 -13.64 -18.86 -15.09
C ALA A 18 -12.36 -19.62 -15.45
N LEU A 19 -11.68 -20.19 -14.45
CA LEU A 19 -10.52 -21.05 -14.67
C LEU A 19 -10.91 -22.34 -15.40
N ASP A 20 -11.99 -22.99 -14.97
CA ASP A 20 -12.47 -24.25 -15.55
C ASP A 20 -12.90 -24.10 -17.01
N GLU A 21 -13.48 -22.95 -17.38
CA GLU A 21 -13.85 -22.60 -18.76
C GLU A 21 -12.69 -22.02 -19.59
N GLY A 22 -11.52 -21.80 -18.98
CA GLY A 22 -10.35 -21.24 -19.66
C GLY A 22 -10.47 -19.74 -20.00
N LEU A 23 -11.27 -18.99 -19.24
CA LEU A 23 -11.40 -17.53 -19.34
C LEU A 23 -10.23 -16.78 -18.69
N ILE A 24 -9.53 -17.43 -17.77
CA ILE A 24 -8.33 -16.94 -17.08
C ILE A 24 -7.29 -18.05 -17.02
N ASP A 25 -6.03 -17.69 -16.89
CA ASP A 25 -4.94 -18.68 -16.82
C ASP A 25 -4.74 -19.25 -15.41
N GLU A 26 -4.99 -18.45 -14.36
CA GLU A 26 -4.74 -18.83 -12.97
C GLU A 26 -5.59 -18.03 -11.99
N LEU A 27 -5.92 -18.65 -10.84
CA LEU A 27 -6.60 -18.02 -9.72
C LEU A 27 -5.65 -17.84 -8.53
N GLN A 28 -5.24 -16.61 -8.25
CA GLN A 28 -4.38 -16.26 -7.12
C GLN A 28 -4.60 -14.83 -6.62
N THR A 29 -4.03 -14.47 -5.46
CA THR A 29 -4.06 -13.10 -4.94
C THR A 29 -2.98 -12.25 -5.60
N SER A 30 -3.20 -10.94 -5.68
CA SER A 30 -2.20 -10.01 -6.22
C SER A 30 -0.87 -10.06 -5.47
N ASP A 31 -0.91 -10.23 -4.15
CA ASP A 31 0.28 -10.32 -3.31
C ASP A 31 1.11 -11.57 -3.63
N ALA A 32 0.46 -12.73 -3.78
CA ALA A 32 1.12 -13.97 -4.15
C ALA A 32 1.78 -13.87 -5.54
N PHE A 33 1.05 -13.31 -6.51
CA PHE A 33 1.55 -13.11 -7.86
C PHE A 33 2.79 -12.23 -7.88
N LEU A 34 2.75 -11.08 -7.20
CA LEU A 34 3.90 -10.17 -7.15
C LEU A 34 5.10 -10.84 -6.47
N GLN A 35 4.88 -11.54 -5.35
CA GLN A 35 5.95 -12.21 -4.60
C GLN A 35 6.65 -13.29 -5.43
N GLU A 36 5.90 -14.07 -6.22
CA GLU A 36 6.46 -15.07 -7.13
C GLU A 36 7.34 -14.41 -8.20
N ARG A 37 6.84 -13.33 -8.81
CA ARG A 37 7.51 -12.65 -9.94
C ARG A 37 8.72 -11.82 -9.54
N MET A 38 8.86 -11.43 -8.27
CA MET A 38 10.03 -10.68 -7.78
C MET A 38 11.37 -11.40 -7.98
N ASN A 39 11.38 -12.72 -8.16
CA ASN A 39 12.62 -13.48 -8.40
C ASN A 39 13.16 -13.30 -9.81
N ASP A 40 12.27 -13.14 -10.79
CA ASP A 40 12.61 -13.16 -12.21
C ASP A 40 12.43 -11.79 -12.88
N TRP A 41 11.63 -10.90 -12.29
CA TRP A 41 11.20 -9.64 -12.88
C TRP A 41 11.59 -8.44 -12.01
N ASP A 42 11.89 -7.31 -12.64
CA ASP A 42 12.02 -6.03 -11.95
C ASP A 42 10.62 -5.48 -11.64
N VAL A 43 10.18 -5.62 -10.38
CA VAL A 43 8.86 -5.17 -9.92
C VAL A 43 8.95 -3.77 -9.29
N PHE A 44 8.19 -2.81 -9.83
CA PHE A 44 8.17 -1.42 -9.34
C PHE A 44 6.78 -1.00 -8.83
N GLU A 45 6.72 -0.39 -7.63
CA GLU A 45 5.51 0.26 -7.12
C GLU A 45 5.41 1.70 -7.65
N VAL A 46 4.34 2.00 -8.39
CA VAL A 46 4.01 3.37 -8.81
C VAL A 46 2.78 3.83 -8.05
N LYS A 47 2.92 4.92 -7.30
CA LYS A 47 1.81 5.56 -6.59
C LYS A 47 1.72 7.03 -6.89
N TYR A 48 0.48 7.50 -7.03
CA TYR A 48 0.21 8.93 -7.05
C TYR A 48 0.47 9.51 -5.67
N VAL A 49 1.29 10.56 -5.60
CA VAL A 49 1.55 11.30 -4.36
C VAL A 49 1.14 12.74 -4.57
N GLN A 50 0.17 13.20 -3.78
CA GLN A 50 -0.20 14.60 -3.76
C GLN A 50 0.99 15.43 -3.24
N ARG A 51 1.48 16.37 -4.06
CA ARG A 51 2.57 17.26 -3.65
C ARG A 51 2.06 18.20 -2.55
N LYS A 52 2.55 18.00 -1.33
CA LYS A 52 2.44 18.99 -0.25
C LYS A 52 3.18 20.26 -0.64
N ASN A 53 2.58 21.42 -0.39
CA ASN A 53 3.26 22.69 -0.63
C ASN A 53 4.41 22.88 0.38
N TRP A 54 5.35 23.79 0.10
CA TRP A 54 6.53 23.98 0.96
C TRP A 54 6.14 24.54 2.33
N GLN A 55 5.06 25.32 2.42
CA GLN A 55 4.55 25.89 3.67
C GLN A 55 4.04 24.79 4.61
N GLU A 56 3.29 23.81 4.11
CA GLU A 56 2.81 22.64 4.84
C GLU A 56 3.97 21.81 5.38
N LYS A 57 5.02 21.62 4.58
CA LYS A 57 6.22 20.91 5.03
C LYS A 57 6.92 21.64 6.17
N LEU A 58 7.01 22.97 6.11
CA LEU A 58 7.58 23.77 7.21
C LEU A 58 6.70 23.76 8.45
N GLY A 59 5.38 23.84 8.29
CA GLY A 59 4.43 23.73 9.41
C GLY A 59 4.61 22.41 10.17
N LEU A 60 4.64 21.29 9.45
CA LEU A 60 4.86 19.95 10.04
C LEU A 60 6.23 19.84 10.72
N ALA A 61 7.28 20.43 10.14
CA ALA A 61 8.61 20.44 10.75
C ALA A 61 8.66 21.28 12.03
N ALA A 62 7.97 22.42 12.04
CA ALA A 62 7.88 23.32 13.20
C ALA A 62 7.10 22.66 14.35
N GLU A 63 5.97 22.00 14.05
CA GLU A 63 5.18 21.24 15.02
C GLU A 63 6.04 20.20 15.74
N GLY A 64 6.76 19.35 14.99
CA GLY A 64 7.64 18.35 15.58
C GLY A 64 8.81 18.96 16.38
N ALA A 65 9.30 20.15 16.00
CA ALA A 65 10.34 20.83 16.77
C ALA A 65 9.80 21.38 18.11
N ILE A 66 8.59 21.93 18.12
CA ILE A 66 7.90 22.41 19.33
C ILE A 66 7.62 21.25 20.28
N GLU A 67 7.08 20.13 19.78
CA GLU A 67 6.81 18.94 20.58
C GLU A 67 8.09 18.43 21.28
N ARG A 68 9.19 18.31 20.53
CA ARG A 68 10.49 17.92 21.10
C ARG A 68 11.01 18.91 22.14
N ALA A 69 10.80 20.20 21.94
CA ALA A 69 11.21 21.22 22.91
C ALA A 69 10.40 21.11 24.21
N LEU A 70 9.08 20.92 24.11
CA LEU A 70 8.20 20.73 25.25
C LEU A 70 8.54 19.45 26.03
N LEU A 71 8.74 18.32 25.34
CA LEU A 71 9.16 17.06 25.95
C LEU A 71 10.50 17.21 26.70
N LYS A 72 11.47 17.92 26.11
CA LYS A 72 12.77 18.16 26.74
C LYS A 72 12.68 19.05 27.99
N VAL A 73 11.77 20.03 27.99
CA VAL A 73 11.51 20.87 29.17
C VAL A 73 10.84 20.05 30.27
N TRP A 74 9.88 19.20 29.92
CA TRP A 74 9.18 18.33 30.86
C TRP A 74 10.12 17.28 31.49
N GLN A 75 10.95 16.61 30.69
CA GLN A 75 12.00 15.69 31.17
C GLN A 75 12.94 16.37 32.18
N ARG A 76 13.42 17.58 31.87
CA ARG A 76 14.26 18.38 32.78
C ARG A 76 13.55 18.79 34.07
N GLY A 77 12.23 18.96 34.04
CA GLY A 77 11.43 19.23 35.23
C GLY A 77 11.26 18.00 36.12
N GLN A 78 11.12 16.82 35.51
CA GLN A 78 10.98 15.55 36.23
C GLN A 78 12.30 15.08 36.85
N ASP A 79 13.43 15.31 36.17
CA ASP A 79 14.79 15.00 36.69
C ASP A 79 15.16 15.84 37.93
N ARG A 80 14.54 17.02 38.11
CA ARG A 80 14.79 17.91 39.26
C ARG A 80 13.97 17.57 40.50
N ASN A 81 12.90 16.79 40.37
CA ASN A 81 12.02 16.41 41.48
C ASN A 81 12.44 15.09 42.15
N ASN A 82 13.59 14.52 41.75
CA ASN A 82 14.08 13.23 42.22
C ASN A 82 15.42 13.32 43.00
N TYR A 83 15.71 14.50 43.58
CA TYR A 83 16.73 14.71 44.62
C TYR A 83 16.13 15.43 45.81
#